data_AF-A0AB35WR45-F1
#
_entry.id   AF-A0AB35WR45-F1
#
_cell.length_a   1.000
_cell.length_b   1.000
_cell.length_c   1.000
_cell.angle_alpha   90.00
_cell.angle_beta   90.00
_cell.angle_gamma   90.00
#
_symmetry.space_group_name_H-M   'P 1'
#
loop_
_entity.id
_entity.type
_entity.pdbx_description
1 polymer ?
#
loop_
_entity_poly.entity_id
_entity_poly.type
_entity_poly.pdbx_seq_one_letter_code
_entity_poly.pdbx_strand_id
1 'polypeptide(L)'
;MHTDLWNFALNLYARPGVETACLQWQDQGGDVCLLLCAAWLNSRGAQASEQRMQALREVAETWQKEVTGPLRSLRRQWRQAAIEDSQLARLREQVKGLELEAERVLLERLQIASEGWCSATGAESDWLHYLAPRDAGLHHDALDTLRAVMLSTQDAEDGV
;
A
#
# COMPACT_ATOMS: atom_id res chain seq x y z
N MET A 1 -11.35 -15.28 9.36
CA MET A 1 -12.16 -14.04 9.36
C MET A 1 -11.39 -13.03 8.53
N HIS A 2 -11.90 -12.57 7.39
CA HIS A 2 -11.16 -11.57 6.60
C HIS A 2 -11.17 -10.24 7.35
N THR A 3 -10.05 -10.00 7.99
CA THR A 3 -9.63 -8.78 8.65
C THR A 3 -9.67 -7.63 7.63
N ASP A 4 -10.13 -6.46 8.08
CA ASP A 4 -10.12 -5.23 7.29
C ASP A 4 -8.76 -4.99 6.59
N LEU A 5 -8.76 -4.16 5.55
CA LEU A 5 -7.57 -3.88 4.73
C LEU A 5 -6.39 -3.39 5.61
N TRP A 6 -6.66 -2.69 6.70
CA TRP A 6 -5.64 -2.28 7.66
C TRP A 6 -4.94 -3.47 8.33
N ASN A 7 -5.69 -4.41 8.88
CA ASN A 7 -5.13 -5.60 9.51
C ASN A 7 -4.43 -6.51 8.49
N PHE A 8 -4.94 -6.59 7.26
CA PHE A 8 -4.21 -7.25 6.16
C PHE A 8 -2.88 -6.56 5.89
N ALA A 9 -2.86 -5.23 5.79
CA ALA A 9 -1.65 -4.45 5.58
C ALA A 9 -0.62 -4.69 6.69
N LEU A 10 -1.04 -4.70 7.97
CA LEU A 10 -0.15 -4.99 9.10
C LEU A 10 0.46 -6.40 9.00
N ASN A 11 -0.36 -7.41 8.70
CA ASN A 11 0.11 -8.79 8.56
C ASN A 11 1.05 -8.97 7.37
N LEU A 12 0.78 -8.30 6.26
CA LEU A 12 1.64 -8.32 5.08
C LEU A 12 2.97 -7.61 5.37
N TYR A 13 2.92 -6.43 6.00
CA TYR A 13 4.11 -5.63 6.32
C TYR A 13 5.04 -6.32 7.33
N ALA A 14 4.50 -7.14 8.24
CA ALA A 14 5.28 -7.92 9.19
C ALA A 14 6.14 -9.03 8.54
N ARG A 15 5.97 -9.31 7.25
CA ARG A 15 6.67 -10.40 6.57
C ARG A 15 8.07 -9.97 6.11
N PRO A 16 9.05 -10.90 6.16
CA PRO A 16 10.39 -10.63 5.66
C PRO A 16 10.37 -10.12 4.21
N GLY A 17 11.09 -9.03 3.95
CA GLY A 17 11.23 -8.44 2.61
C GLY A 17 10.11 -7.49 2.18
N VAL A 18 8.94 -7.51 2.83
CA VAL A 18 7.82 -6.63 2.44
C VAL A 18 8.11 -5.17 2.74
N GLU A 19 8.63 -4.85 3.92
CA GLU A 19 9.05 -3.48 4.26
C GLU A 19 10.03 -2.93 3.22
N THR A 20 11.04 -3.71 2.85
CA THR A 20 12.03 -3.31 1.84
C THR A 20 11.39 -3.08 0.47
N ALA A 21 10.49 -3.97 0.03
CA ALA A 21 9.77 -3.82 -1.23
C ALA A 21 8.86 -2.56 -1.23
N CYS A 22 8.13 -2.31 -0.14
CA CYS A 22 7.30 -1.12 0.03
C CYS A 22 8.13 0.17 0.00
N LEU A 23 9.31 0.18 0.63
CA LEU A 23 10.22 1.33 0.60
C LEU A 23 10.78 1.57 -0.80
N GLN A 24 11.21 0.52 -1.50
CA GLN A 24 11.68 0.63 -2.89
C GLN A 24 10.58 1.17 -3.81
N TRP A 25 9.36 0.65 -3.66
CA TRP A 25 8.19 1.14 -4.38
C TRP A 25 7.93 2.63 -4.09
N GLN A 26 7.98 3.03 -2.82
CA GLN A 26 7.82 4.42 -2.42
C GLN A 26 8.92 5.34 -2.97
N ASP A 27 10.17 4.90 -2.97
CA ASP A 27 11.31 5.66 -3.48
C ASP A 27 11.20 5.91 -4.99
N GLN A 28 10.52 5.03 -5.70
CA GLN A 28 10.22 5.17 -7.13
C GLN A 28 8.94 5.99 -7.40
N GLY A 29 8.35 6.59 -6.36
CA GLY A 29 7.14 7.42 -6.47
C GLY A 29 5.82 6.66 -6.34
N GLY A 30 5.87 5.36 -6.06
CA GLY A 30 4.70 4.53 -5.87
C GLY A 30 3.96 4.81 -4.55
N ASP A 31 2.63 4.64 -4.57
CA ASP A 31 1.81 4.72 -3.37
C ASP A 31 1.72 3.34 -2.69
N VAL A 32 2.22 3.24 -1.46
CA VAL A 32 2.23 1.98 -0.69
C VAL A 32 0.81 1.57 -0.26
N CYS A 33 -0.09 2.51 0.02
CA CYS A 33 -1.47 2.17 0.38
C CYS A 33 -2.21 1.56 -0.81
N LEU A 34 -2.00 2.09 -2.02
CA LEU A 34 -2.53 1.47 -3.24
C LEU A 34 -1.95 0.08 -3.48
N LEU A 35 -0.65 -0.10 -3.26
CA LEU A 35 0.01 -1.40 -3.39
C LEU A 35 -0.58 -2.45 -2.45
N LEU A 36 -0.75 -2.08 -1.17
CA LEU A 36 -1.36 -2.94 -0.16
C LEU A 36 -2.83 -3.25 -0.48
N CYS A 37 -3.59 -2.27 -0.98
CA CYS A 37 -4.96 -2.46 -1.43
C CYS A 37 -5.05 -3.42 -2.62
N ALA A 38 -4.20 -3.25 -3.63
CA ALA A 38 -4.11 -4.13 -4.78
C ALA A 38 -3.79 -5.58 -4.35
N ALA A 39 -2.82 -5.76 -3.45
CA ALA A 39 -2.48 -7.06 -2.89
C ALA A 39 -3.67 -7.71 -2.14
N TRP A 40 -4.39 -6.94 -1.34
CA TRP A 40 -5.56 -7.40 -0.61
C TRP A 40 -6.70 -7.82 -1.55
N LEU A 41 -7.01 -7.00 -2.56
CA LEU A 41 -8.05 -7.32 -3.54
C LEU A 41 -7.71 -8.57 -4.36
N ASN A 42 -6.43 -8.76 -4.68
CA ASN A 42 -5.93 -9.97 -5.33
C ASN A 42 -6.16 -11.21 -4.44
N SER A 43 -5.82 -11.12 -3.15
CA SER A 43 -6.02 -12.23 -2.19
C SER A 43 -7.49 -12.62 -2.02
N ARG A 44 -8.41 -11.67 -2.24
CA ARG A 44 -9.86 -11.90 -2.18
C ARG A 44 -10.46 -12.36 -3.51
N GLY A 45 -9.65 -12.51 -4.56
CA GLY A 45 -10.12 -12.86 -5.90
C GLY A 45 -11.03 -11.81 -6.54
N ALA A 46 -10.97 -10.54 -6.10
CA ALA A 46 -11.78 -9.47 -6.68
C ALA A 46 -11.35 -9.25 -8.13
N GLN A 47 -12.30 -9.10 -9.05
CA GLN A 47 -11.96 -8.94 -10.47
C GLN A 47 -11.22 -7.60 -10.71
N ALA A 48 -10.01 -7.68 -11.24
CA ALA A 48 -9.23 -6.51 -11.64
C ALA A 48 -9.74 -5.94 -12.98
N SER A 49 -9.77 -4.62 -13.08
CA SER A 49 -10.00 -3.93 -14.35
C SER A 49 -9.36 -2.54 -14.28
N GLU A 50 -9.01 -1.98 -15.45
CA GLU A 50 -8.44 -0.63 -15.54
C GLU A 50 -9.38 0.41 -14.90
N GLN A 51 -10.69 0.29 -15.11
CA GLN A 51 -11.68 1.19 -14.51
C GLN A 51 -11.67 1.15 -12.98
N ARG A 52 -11.57 -0.04 -12.38
CA ARG A 52 -11.54 -0.17 -10.91
C ARG A 52 -10.22 0.32 -10.34
N MET A 53 -9.11 0.02 -11.01
CA MET A 53 -7.80 0.53 -10.60
C MET A 53 -7.76 2.06 -10.68
N GLN A 54 -8.33 2.66 -11.72
CA GLN A 54 -8.44 4.11 -11.85
C GLN A 54 -9.28 4.73 -10.71
N ALA A 55 -10.38 4.10 -10.32
CA ALA A 55 -11.18 4.55 -9.18
C ALA A 55 -10.37 4.54 -7.86
N LEU A 56 -9.53 3.53 -7.64
CA LEU A 56 -8.63 3.50 -6.48
C LEU A 56 -7.57 4.61 -6.56
N ARG A 57 -6.97 4.82 -7.75
CA ARG A 57 -5.96 5.88 -7.98
C ARG A 57 -6.52 7.25 -7.62
N GLU A 58 -7.72 7.59 -8.07
CA GLU A 58 -8.36 8.88 -7.79
C GLU A 58 -8.56 9.15 -6.29
N VAL A 59 -8.96 8.12 -5.53
CA VAL A 59 -9.11 8.18 -4.08
C VAL A 59 -7.76 8.44 -3.41
N ALA A 60 -6.72 7.73 -3.83
CA ALA A 60 -5.39 7.84 -3.25
C ALA A 60 -4.69 9.15 -3.61
N GLU A 61 -4.69 9.54 -4.89
CA GLU A 61 -3.99 10.74 -5.37
C GLU A 61 -4.48 12.00 -4.66
N THR A 62 -5.80 12.15 -4.51
CA THR A 62 -6.39 13.29 -3.81
C THR A 62 -5.93 13.34 -2.36
N TRP A 63 -6.01 12.22 -1.65
CA TRP A 63 -5.62 12.14 -0.23
C TRP A 63 -4.10 12.30 -0.02
N GLN A 64 -3.31 11.71 -0.91
CA GLN A 64 -1.86 11.83 -0.88
C GLN A 64 -1.43 13.27 -1.09
N LYS A 65 -2.04 13.98 -2.05
CA LYS A 65 -1.71 15.38 -2.34
C LYS A 65 -2.08 16.32 -1.19
N GLU A 66 -3.23 16.10 -0.57
CA GLU A 66 -3.80 17.04 0.41
C GLU A 66 -3.40 16.75 1.85
N VAL A 67 -3.12 15.50 2.19
CA VAL A 67 -2.93 15.06 3.59
C VAL A 67 -1.57 14.41 3.79
N THR A 68 -1.32 13.27 3.16
CA THR A 68 -0.13 12.45 3.47
C THR A 68 1.16 13.09 2.94
N GLY A 69 1.12 13.69 1.76
CA GLY A 69 2.24 14.36 1.10
C GLY A 69 2.78 15.56 1.89
N PRO A 70 1.93 16.49 2.36
CA PRO A 70 2.34 17.57 3.25
C PRO A 70 2.99 17.07 4.56
N LEU A 71 2.38 16.07 5.23
CA LEU A 71 2.93 15.49 6.46
C LEU A 71 4.30 14.85 6.24
N ARG A 72 4.42 14.04 5.19
CA ARG A 72 5.68 13.37 4.80
C ARG A 72 6.76 14.38 4.45
N SER A 73 6.39 15.44 3.71
CA SER A 73 7.31 16.52 3.35
C SER A 73 7.84 17.23 4.58
N LEU A 74 6.95 17.60 5.51
CA LEU A 74 7.32 18.25 6.77
C LEU A 74 8.27 17.38 7.60
N ARG A 75 7.94 16.08 7.77
CA ARG A 75 8.78 15.12 8.49
C ARG A 75 10.16 14.94 7.84
N ARG A 76 10.24 14.93 6.52
CA ARG A 76 11.50 14.82 5.76
C ARG A 76 12.34 16.09 5.92
N GLN A 77 11.74 17.27 5.79
CA GLN A 77 12.42 18.56 5.96
C GLN A 77 13.03 18.72 7.36
N TRP A 78 12.35 18.27 8.41
CA TRP A 78 12.85 18.36 9.78
C TRP A 78 13.95 17.35 10.13
N ARG A 79 14.28 16.40 9.26
CA ARG A 79 15.20 15.28 9.57
C ARG A 79 16.55 15.75 10.10
N GLN A 80 17.17 16.74 9.46
CA GLN A 80 18.51 17.20 9.85
C GLN A 80 18.48 18.07 11.11
N ALA A 81 17.54 19.03 11.17
CA ALA A 81 17.41 19.93 12.32
C ALA A 81 17.03 19.19 13.62
N ALA A 82 16.25 18.11 13.52
CA ALA A 82 15.88 17.27 14.65
C ALA A 82 17.05 16.52 15.30
N ILE A 83 18.24 16.47 14.67
CA ILE A 83 19.44 15.87 15.27
C ILE A 83 19.96 16.74 16.42
N GLU A 84 19.86 18.06 16.27
CA GLU A 84 20.41 19.05 17.20
C GLU A 84 19.33 19.65 18.12
N ASP A 85 18.05 19.57 17.74
CA ASP A 85 16.90 20.06 18.50
C ASP A 85 15.98 18.92 18.97
N SER A 86 16.07 18.59 20.25
CA SER A 86 15.24 17.55 20.89
C SER A 86 13.74 17.87 20.93
N GLN A 87 13.34 19.14 21.00
CA GLN A 87 11.92 19.53 20.97
C GLN A 87 11.36 19.33 19.57
N LEU A 88 12.13 19.72 18.55
CA LEU A 88 11.78 19.45 17.15
C LEU A 88 11.77 17.95 16.84
N ALA A 89 12.68 17.17 17.41
CA ALA A 89 12.68 15.71 17.28
C ALA A 89 11.37 15.08 17.78
N ARG A 90 10.87 15.58 18.92
CA ARG A 90 9.57 15.15 19.49
C ARG A 90 8.40 15.54 18.58
N LEU A 91 8.37 16.76 18.06
CA LEU A 91 7.34 17.21 17.11
C LEU A 91 7.38 16.37 15.82
N ARG A 92 8.57 16.06 15.33
CA ARG A 92 8.76 15.21 14.15
C ARG A 92 8.20 13.80 14.35
N GLU A 93 8.34 13.21 15.53
CA GLU A 93 7.75 11.91 15.83
C GLU A 93 6.22 11.99 15.92
N GLN A 94 5.66 13.09 16.43
CA GLN A 94 4.21 13.30 16.40
C GLN A 94 3.68 13.44 14.96
N VAL A 95 4.39 14.16 14.09
CA VAL A 95 4.05 14.23 12.66
C VAL A 95 4.12 12.85 12.00
N LYS A 96 5.11 12.01 12.35
CA LYS A 96 5.17 10.62 11.88
C LYS A 96 3.95 9.81 12.33
N GLY A 97 3.52 9.97 13.58
CA GLY A 97 2.30 9.35 14.08
C GLY A 97 1.06 9.76 13.28
N LEU A 98 0.94 11.06 12.98
CA LEU A 98 -0.16 11.60 12.18
C LEU A 98 -0.11 11.14 10.72
N GLU A 99 1.09 11.00 10.13
CA GLU A 99 1.28 10.42 8.79
C GLU A 99 0.77 8.97 8.74
N LEU A 100 1.12 8.14 9.73
CA LEU A 100 0.64 6.75 9.82
C LEU A 100 -0.89 6.67 10.00
N GLU A 101 -1.47 7.56 10.81
CA GLU A 101 -2.92 7.64 10.96
C GLU A 101 -3.61 8.05 9.65
N ALA A 102 -3.02 9.00 8.92
CA ALA A 102 -3.52 9.42 7.61
C ALA A 102 -3.44 8.27 6.57
N GLU A 103 -2.38 7.47 6.58
CA GLU A 103 -2.25 6.28 5.74
C GLU A 103 -3.31 5.21 6.08
N ARG A 104 -3.58 5.00 7.38
CA ARG A 104 -4.67 4.11 7.81
C ARG A 104 -6.03 4.58 7.29
N VAL A 105 -6.34 5.87 7.39
CA VAL A 105 -7.59 6.44 6.86
C VAL A 105 -7.68 6.26 5.35
N LEU A 106 -6.57 6.36 4.62
CA LEU A 106 -6.55 6.06 3.19
C LEU A 106 -6.91 4.61 2.91
N LEU A 107 -6.32 3.66 3.63
CA LEU A 107 -6.66 2.24 3.49
C LEU A 107 -8.14 1.98 3.78
N GLU A 108 -8.71 2.60 4.82
CA GLU A 108 -10.16 2.48 5.10
C GLU A 108 -11.01 3.04 3.94
N ARG A 109 -10.62 4.16 3.33
CA ARG A 109 -11.32 4.73 2.16
C ARG A 109 -11.21 3.84 0.92
N LEU A 110 -10.03 3.26 0.67
CA LEU A 110 -9.81 2.33 -0.44
C LEU A 110 -10.64 1.07 -0.26
N GLN A 111 -10.73 0.55 0.97
CA GLN A 111 -11.62 -0.55 1.32
C GLN A 111 -13.06 -0.21 0.95
N ILE A 112 -13.59 0.93 1.43
CA ILE A 112 -14.96 1.38 1.14
C ILE A 112 -15.19 1.52 -0.38
N ALA A 113 -14.25 2.13 -1.11
CA ALA A 113 -14.35 2.30 -2.56
C ALA A 113 -14.41 0.96 -3.33
N SER A 114 -13.85 -0.10 -2.73
CA SER A 114 -13.83 -1.45 -3.28
C SER A 114 -14.94 -2.38 -2.75
N GLU A 115 -15.82 -1.88 -1.87
CA GLU A 115 -16.91 -2.68 -1.33
C GLU A 115 -17.86 -3.15 -2.44
N GLY A 116 -18.25 -4.42 -2.37
CA GLY A 116 -19.15 -5.03 -3.35
C GLY A 116 -18.50 -5.47 -4.66
N TRP A 117 -17.17 -5.36 -4.81
CA TRP A 117 -16.49 -5.92 -5.98
C TRP A 117 -16.46 -7.45 -5.92
N CYS A 118 -17.28 -8.08 -6.77
CA CYS A 118 -17.38 -9.54 -6.84
C CYS A 118 -16.12 -10.20 -7.44
N SER A 119 -15.87 -11.43 -7.00
CA SER A 119 -14.99 -12.37 -7.67
C SER A 119 -15.67 -12.89 -8.95
N ALA A 120 -14.99 -12.80 -10.09
CA ALA A 120 -15.45 -13.46 -11.30
C ALA A 120 -14.93 -14.91 -11.30
N THR A 121 -15.83 -15.88 -11.50
CA THR A 121 -15.44 -17.30 -11.62
C THR A 121 -14.62 -17.50 -12.90
N GLY A 122 -13.33 -17.83 -12.73
CA GLY A 122 -12.46 -18.35 -13.80
C GLY A 122 -11.51 -17.35 -14.47
N ALA A 123 -11.40 -16.12 -13.98
CA ALA A 123 -10.38 -15.18 -14.45
C ALA A 123 -9.31 -14.96 -13.37
N GLU A 124 -8.06 -15.37 -13.65
CA GLU A 124 -6.91 -14.88 -12.89
C GLU A 124 -6.91 -13.34 -12.98
N SER A 125 -7.13 -12.67 -11.85
CA SER A 125 -6.94 -11.23 -11.75
C SER A 125 -5.53 -10.94 -11.26
N ASP A 126 -4.84 -10.01 -11.92
CA ASP A 126 -3.54 -9.49 -11.49
C ASP A 126 -3.68 -8.00 -11.22
N TRP A 127 -4.13 -7.63 -10.02
CA TRP A 127 -4.22 -6.23 -9.61
C TRP A 127 -2.88 -5.50 -9.67
N LEU A 128 -1.77 -6.21 -9.45
CA LEU A 128 -0.43 -5.64 -9.49
C LEU A 128 -0.01 -5.26 -10.91
N HIS A 129 -0.52 -5.95 -11.94
CA HIS A 129 -0.33 -5.56 -13.34
C HIS A 129 -0.96 -4.20 -13.68
N TYR A 130 -2.18 -3.94 -13.19
CA TYR A 130 -2.87 -2.66 -13.41
C TYR A 130 -2.27 -1.50 -12.60
N LEU A 131 -1.63 -1.81 -11.47
CA LEU A 131 -0.93 -0.82 -10.65
C LEU A 131 0.37 -0.35 -11.31
N ALA A 132 1.15 -1.27 -11.89
CA ALA A 132 2.32 -0.95 -12.70
C ALA A 132 2.44 -1.93 -13.89
N PRO A 133 2.16 -1.47 -15.12
CA PRO A 133 2.38 -2.25 -16.33
C PRO A 133 3.85 -2.68 -16.44
N ARG A 134 4.12 -3.91 -16.92
CA ARG A 134 5.49 -4.51 -16.96
C ARG A 134 6.51 -3.70 -17.78
N ASP A 135 6.00 -2.86 -18.66
CA ASP A 135 6.68 -1.91 -19.53
C ASP A 135 7.17 -0.64 -18.81
N ALA A 136 6.77 -0.42 -17.54
CA ALA A 136 7.26 0.68 -16.71
C ALA A 136 8.71 0.48 -16.19
N GLY A 137 9.33 -0.70 -16.39
CA GLY A 137 10.76 -0.99 -16.26
C GLY A 137 11.43 -0.83 -14.89
N LEU A 138 10.95 0.06 -14.03
CA LEU A 138 11.60 0.49 -12.79
C LEU A 138 11.04 -0.20 -11.54
N HIS A 139 9.86 -0.82 -11.63
CA HIS A 139 9.11 -1.31 -10.47
C HIS A 139 9.08 -2.83 -10.30
N HIS A 140 9.82 -3.59 -11.11
CA HIS A 140 9.61 -5.04 -11.23
C HIS A 140 10.00 -5.82 -9.97
N ASP A 141 11.15 -5.50 -9.36
CA ASP A 141 11.70 -6.27 -8.23
C ASP A 141 10.82 -6.19 -6.95
N ALA A 142 10.28 -5.01 -6.65
CA ALA A 142 9.40 -4.81 -5.50
C ALA A 142 8.06 -5.54 -5.69
N LEU A 143 7.50 -5.48 -6.89
CA LEU A 143 6.25 -6.17 -7.24
C LEU A 143 6.43 -7.68 -7.27
N ASP A 144 7.56 -8.17 -7.77
CA ASP A 144 7.86 -9.61 -7.80
C ASP A 144 8.11 -10.17 -6.40
N THR A 145 8.77 -9.39 -5.53
CA THR A 145 8.90 -9.74 -4.11
C THR A 145 7.53 -9.85 -3.44
N LEU A 146 6.63 -8.91 -3.71
CA LEU A 146 5.27 -8.95 -3.18
C LEU A 146 4.44 -10.11 -3.76
N ARG A 147 4.55 -10.37 -5.07
CA ARG A 147 3.93 -11.55 -5.70
C ARG A 147 4.43 -12.85 -5.07
N ALA A 148 5.73 -13.01 -4.88
CA ALA A 148 6.32 -14.20 -4.27
C ALA A 148 5.84 -14.39 -2.83
N VAL A 149 5.81 -13.31 -2.04
CA VAL A 149 5.28 -13.34 -0.66
C VAL A 149 3.79 -13.70 -0.65
N MET A 150 3.00 -13.16 -1.59
CA MET A 150 1.57 -13.48 -1.69
C MET A 150 1.31 -14.93 -2.11
N LEU A 151 2.04 -15.45 -3.10
CA LEU A 151 1.93 -16.84 -3.56
C LEU A 151 2.27 -17.84 -2.45
N SER A 152 3.35 -17.60 -1.71
CA SER A 152 3.75 -18.44 -0.56
C SER A 152 2.73 -18.45 0.60
N THR A 153 1.75 -17.54 0.59
CA THR A 153 0.69 -17.46 1.60
C THR A 153 -0.53 -18.29 1.22
N GLN A 154 -0.91 -18.29 -0.05
CA GLN A 154 -2.01 -19.12 -0.53
C GLN A 154 -1.67 -20.60 -0.31
N ASP A 155 -0.43 -21.02 -0.56
CA ASP A 155 0.04 -22.39 -0.31
C ASP A 155 0.05 -22.78 1.18
N ALA A 156 0.18 -21.81 2.10
CA ALA A 156 0.19 -22.04 3.54
C ALA A 156 -1.22 -22.04 4.17
N GLU A 157 -2.18 -21.32 3.57
CA GLU A 157 -3.59 -21.29 4.03
C GLU A 157 -4.44 -22.40 3.40
N ASP A 158 -4.12 -22.86 2.19
CA ASP A 158 -4.81 -23.99 1.50
C ASP A 158 -4.28 -25.38 1.93
N GLY A 159 -3.28 -25.43 2.81
CA GLY A 159 -2.59 -26.64 3.26
C GLY A 159 -3.06 -27.25 4.59
N VAL A 160 -4.24 -26.88 5.10
CA VAL A 160 -4.81 -27.42 6.37
C VAL A 160 -6.15 -28.11 6.14
#